data_AF-A0A8S9RZY3-F1
#
_entry.id   AF-A0A8S9RZY3-F1
#
_cell.length_a   1.000
_cell.length_b   1.000
_cell.length_c   1.000
_cell.angle_alpha   90.00
_cell.angle_beta   90.00
_cell.angle_gamma   90.00
#
_symmetry.space_group_name_H-M   'P 1'
#
loop_
_entity.id
_entity.type
_entity.pdbx_description
1 polymer ?
#
loop_
_entity_poly.entity_id
_entity_poly.type
_entity_poly.pdbx_seq_one_letter_code
_entity_poly.pdbx_strand_id
1 'polypeptide(L)'
;MIGAEEVAIWRKKYELPDDVAIRVPDPKDRVSDFGVDEVPNYEGYFPSGFRDQIPSLWRRVEISPSLAATENVSLRSQLKNREEELNDLKDAAETFEAEKAMALNGAKVVARWELMLECLSGHTDSWDPVNTLEQYKMVKITKAELLGLPAPSFEYEPQVPGDEEVKKTPEPATDDPPAN
;
A
#
# COMPACT_ATOMS: atom_id res chain seq x y z
N MET A 1 -39.59 50.03 18.53
CA MET A 1 -40.93 49.45 18.25
C MET A 1 -41.09 49.49 16.73
N ILE A 2 -41.26 48.35 16.07
CA ILE A 2 -41.50 48.31 14.61
C ILE A 2 -42.92 48.86 14.35
N GLY A 3 -43.07 49.76 13.40
CA GLY A 3 -44.37 50.32 13.04
C GLY A 3 -45.22 49.30 12.26
N ALA A 4 -46.54 49.31 12.46
CA ALA A 4 -47.46 48.40 11.76
C ALA A 4 -47.36 48.52 10.22
N GLU A 5 -47.07 49.71 9.70
CA GLU A 5 -46.86 49.95 8.27
C GLU A 5 -45.59 49.27 7.74
N GLU A 6 -44.53 49.27 8.54
CA GLU A 6 -43.26 48.62 8.20
C GLU A 6 -43.45 47.11 8.15
N VAL A 7 -44.13 46.51 9.15
CA VAL A 7 -44.52 45.09 9.16
C VAL A 7 -45.31 44.73 7.90
N ALA A 8 -46.27 45.55 7.49
CA ALA A 8 -47.06 45.31 6.28
C ALA A 8 -46.20 45.32 5.00
N ILE A 9 -45.20 46.21 4.92
CA ILE A 9 -44.24 46.25 3.81
C ILE A 9 -43.40 44.97 3.78
N TRP A 10 -42.88 44.52 4.93
CA TRP A 10 -42.10 43.28 5.02
C TRP A 10 -42.92 42.06 4.66
N ARG A 11 -44.15 41.95 5.19
CA ARG A 11 -45.07 40.84 4.85
C ARG A 11 -45.34 40.78 3.36
N LYS A 12 -45.62 41.91 2.72
CA LYS A 12 -45.84 41.97 1.27
C LYS A 12 -44.57 41.67 0.46
N LYS A 13 -43.41 42.14 0.90
CA LYS A 13 -42.14 41.99 0.18
C LYS A 13 -41.61 40.56 0.19
N TYR A 14 -41.84 39.82 1.28
CA TYR A 14 -41.35 38.44 1.46
C TYR A 14 -42.48 37.40 1.43
N GLU A 15 -43.69 37.82 1.04
CA GLU A 15 -44.89 36.96 0.96
C GLU A 15 -45.13 36.16 2.25
N LEU A 16 -44.91 36.79 3.40
CA LEU A 16 -45.07 36.14 4.70
C LEU A 16 -46.55 36.02 5.06
N PRO A 17 -47.01 34.83 5.49
CA PRO A 17 -48.40 34.64 5.90
C PRO A 17 -48.71 35.35 7.22
N ASP A 18 -49.99 35.64 7.45
CA ASP A 18 -50.40 36.59 8.50
C ASP A 18 -50.20 36.06 9.93
N ASP A 19 -50.08 34.75 10.07
CA ASP A 19 -49.78 34.00 11.28
C ASP A 19 -48.31 34.12 11.72
N VAL A 20 -47.42 34.62 10.86
CA VAL A 20 -46.00 34.81 11.19
C VAL A 20 -45.79 36.09 12.00
N ALA A 21 -45.32 35.95 13.23
CA ALA A 21 -44.97 37.06 14.09
C ALA A 21 -43.62 37.66 13.69
N ILE A 22 -43.57 38.98 13.45
CA ILE A 22 -42.33 39.70 13.17
C ILE A 22 -41.98 40.57 14.38
N ARG A 23 -40.84 40.33 15.00
CA ARG A 23 -40.36 41.13 16.15
C ARG A 23 -38.90 41.52 16.03
N VAL A 24 -38.51 42.56 16.75
CA VAL A 24 -37.09 42.91 16.92
C VAL A 24 -36.48 41.96 17.96
N PRO A 25 -35.38 41.27 17.65
CA PRO A 25 -34.64 40.47 18.62
C PRO A 25 -34.06 41.33 19.73
N ASP A 26 -34.15 40.86 20.98
CA ASP A 26 -33.33 41.43 22.05
C ASP A 26 -31.86 41.01 21.86
N PRO A 27 -30.88 41.81 22.31
CA PRO A 27 -29.46 41.51 22.08
C PRO A 27 -28.96 40.19 22.69
N LYS A 28 -29.73 39.60 23.61
CA LYS A 28 -29.43 38.33 24.28
C LYS A 28 -30.13 37.14 23.62
N ASP A 29 -31.07 37.39 22.72
CA ASP A 29 -31.83 36.34 22.05
C ASP A 29 -30.94 35.59 21.08
N ARG A 30 -31.04 34.27 21.11
CA ARG A 30 -30.40 33.37 20.15
C ARG A 30 -31.43 32.92 19.13
N VAL A 31 -30.96 32.45 17.97
CA VAL A 31 -31.84 31.95 16.90
C VAL A 31 -32.76 30.82 17.37
N SER A 32 -32.33 30.03 18.37
CA SER A 32 -33.13 28.96 19.01
C SER A 32 -34.31 29.46 19.83
N ASP A 33 -34.33 30.75 20.16
CA ASP A 33 -35.33 31.33 21.06
C ASP A 33 -36.56 31.83 20.29
N PHE A 34 -36.53 31.72 18.96
CA PHE A 34 -37.62 32.07 18.05
C PHE A 34 -38.47 30.84 17.71
N GLY A 35 -39.79 31.03 17.70
CA GLY A 35 -40.75 30.03 17.26
C GLY A 35 -40.66 29.74 15.76
N VAL A 36 -41.27 28.63 15.32
CA VAL A 36 -41.32 28.22 13.89
C VAL A 36 -42.13 29.23 13.06
N ASP A 37 -43.00 29.97 13.72
CA ASP A 37 -43.88 31.02 13.23
C ASP A 37 -43.34 32.43 13.52
N GLU A 38 -42.08 32.57 13.94
CA GLU A 38 -41.51 33.85 14.32
C GLU A 38 -40.30 34.23 13.46
N VAL A 39 -40.34 35.44 12.88
CA VAL A 39 -39.26 35.98 12.06
C VAL A 39 -38.59 37.16 12.77
N PRO A 40 -37.31 37.02 13.16
CA PRO A 40 -36.54 38.11 13.73
C PRO A 40 -36.25 39.19 12.67
N ASN A 41 -36.70 40.42 12.92
CA ASN A 41 -36.33 41.58 12.12
C ASN A 41 -35.04 42.23 12.67
N TYR A 42 -33.92 41.99 11.98
CA TYR A 42 -32.62 42.58 12.32
C TYR A 42 -32.42 43.99 11.75
N GLU A 43 -33.45 44.62 11.17
CA GLU A 43 -33.26 45.87 10.44
C GLU A 43 -32.76 47.02 11.33
N GLY A 44 -33.18 47.02 12.60
CA GLY A 44 -32.66 47.94 13.64
C GLY A 44 -31.19 47.73 14.02
N TYR A 45 -30.56 46.61 13.63
CA TYR A 45 -29.14 46.31 13.85
C TYR A 45 -28.24 46.71 12.66
N PHE A 46 -28.81 47.06 11.50
CA PHE A 46 -28.03 47.59 10.36
C PHE A 46 -27.50 49.02 10.55
N PRO A 47 -28.19 49.95 11.26
CA PRO A 47 -27.65 51.27 11.60
C PRO A 47 -26.43 51.20 12.54
N SER A 48 -26.31 50.15 13.37
CA SER A 48 -25.22 49.96 14.34
C SER A 48 -23.90 49.45 13.75
N GLY A 49 -23.70 49.54 12.43
CA GLY A 49 -22.40 49.22 11.79
C GLY A 49 -22.15 47.74 11.49
N PHE A 50 -23.12 46.84 11.75
CA PHE A 50 -23.04 45.42 11.36
C PHE A 50 -23.29 45.18 9.86
N ARG A 51 -23.53 46.25 9.09
CA ARG A 51 -23.71 46.22 7.62
C ARG A 51 -22.58 45.55 6.88
N ASP A 52 -21.36 45.54 7.40
CA ASP A 52 -20.21 44.92 6.72
C ASP A 52 -19.94 43.49 7.20
N GLN A 53 -20.33 43.16 8.44
CA GLN A 53 -20.18 41.82 9.00
C GLN A 53 -21.19 40.84 8.40
N ILE A 54 -22.46 41.23 8.27
CA ILE A 54 -23.52 40.33 7.77
C ILE A 54 -23.29 39.90 6.32
N PRO A 55 -22.92 40.78 5.37
CA PRO A 55 -22.57 40.38 4.00
C PRO A 55 -21.31 39.52 3.93
N SER A 56 -20.32 39.74 4.79
CA SER A 56 -19.11 38.90 4.83
C SER A 56 -19.39 37.49 5.36
N LEU A 57 -20.28 37.37 6.35
CA LEU A 57 -20.76 36.09 6.88
C LEU A 57 -21.64 35.37 5.87
N TRP A 58 -22.57 36.08 5.22
CA TRP A 58 -23.40 35.55 4.15
C TRP A 58 -22.53 35.03 2.99
N ARG A 59 -21.55 35.82 2.54
CA ARG A 59 -20.60 35.42 1.50
C ARG A 59 -19.80 34.18 1.90
N ARG A 60 -19.36 34.06 3.16
CA ARG A 60 -18.67 32.86 3.65
C ARG A 60 -19.59 31.64 3.70
N VAL A 61 -20.85 31.80 4.11
CA VAL A 61 -21.86 30.73 4.18
C VAL A 61 -22.36 30.32 2.79
N GLU A 62 -22.34 31.20 1.79
CA GLU A 62 -22.71 30.86 0.39
C GLU A 62 -21.56 30.22 -0.39
N ILE A 63 -20.33 30.67 -0.15
CA ILE A 63 -19.14 30.12 -0.82
C ILE A 63 -18.71 28.78 -0.19
N SER A 64 -18.93 28.58 1.12
CA SER A 64 -18.46 27.36 1.81
C SER A 64 -19.12 26.07 1.31
N PRO A 65 -20.45 25.98 1.08
CA PRO A 65 -21.09 24.76 0.58
C PRO A 65 -20.79 24.49 -0.89
N SER A 66 -20.73 25.54 -1.71
CA SER A 66 -20.42 25.40 -3.15
C SER A 66 -18.97 24.97 -3.38
N LEU A 67 -18.01 25.59 -2.68
CA LEU A 67 -16.60 25.19 -2.72
C LEU A 67 -16.42 23.76 -2.17
N ALA A 68 -17.04 23.44 -1.04
CA ALA A 68 -17.00 22.11 -0.47
C ALA A 68 -17.62 21.06 -1.40
N ALA A 69 -18.73 21.37 -2.09
CA ALA A 69 -19.34 20.46 -3.06
C ALA A 69 -18.39 20.20 -4.24
N THR A 70 -17.75 21.24 -4.79
CA THR A 70 -16.77 21.07 -5.88
C THR A 70 -15.55 20.25 -5.45
N GLU A 71 -15.02 20.50 -4.26
CA GLU A 71 -13.90 19.74 -3.70
C GLU A 71 -14.28 18.28 -3.45
N ASN A 72 -15.47 18.02 -2.89
CA ASN A 72 -15.97 16.66 -2.69
C ASN A 72 -16.11 15.88 -4.00
N VAL A 73 -16.58 16.52 -5.08
CA VAL A 73 -16.65 15.90 -6.40
C VAL A 73 -15.25 15.59 -6.92
N SER A 74 -14.31 16.53 -6.80
CA SER A 74 -12.91 16.32 -7.19
C SER A 74 -12.26 15.17 -6.41
N LEU A 75 -12.40 15.14 -5.09
CA LEU A 75 -11.85 14.10 -4.23
C LEU A 75 -12.45 12.73 -4.53
N ARG A 76 -13.76 12.64 -4.76
CA ARG A 76 -14.41 11.39 -5.17
C ARG A 76 -13.89 10.87 -6.51
N SER A 77 -13.66 11.77 -7.47
CA SER A 77 -13.06 11.40 -8.75
C SER A 77 -11.62 10.90 -8.58
N GLN A 78 -10.82 11.57 -7.75
CA GLN A 78 -9.44 11.14 -7.47
C GLN A 78 -9.40 9.79 -6.75
N LEU A 79 -10.26 9.57 -5.75
CA LEU A 79 -10.38 8.29 -5.06
C LEU A 79 -10.70 7.16 -6.02
N LYS A 80 -11.67 7.37 -6.91
CA LYS A 80 -12.04 6.36 -7.92
C LYS A 80 -10.89 6.05 -8.87
N ASN A 81 -10.19 7.07 -9.36
CA ASN A 81 -9.03 6.88 -10.23
C ASN A 81 -7.90 6.11 -9.52
N ARG A 82 -7.64 6.42 -8.24
CA ARG A 82 -6.62 5.72 -7.45
C ARG A 82 -7.02 4.29 -7.12
N GLU A 83 -8.30 4.01 -6.93
CA GLU A 83 -8.81 2.65 -6.76
C GLU A 83 -8.61 1.81 -8.03
N GLU A 84 -8.85 2.39 -9.20
CA GLU A 84 -8.56 1.75 -10.49
C GLU A 84 -7.05 1.46 -10.65
N GLU A 85 -6.19 2.45 -10.41
CA GLU A 85 -4.72 2.27 -10.45
C GLU A 85 -4.23 1.17 -9.49
N LEU A 86 -4.82 1.06 -8.29
CA LEU A 86 -4.47 0.01 -7.33
C LEU A 86 -4.92 -1.38 -7.80
N ASN A 87 -6.08 -1.48 -8.45
CA ASN A 87 -6.54 -2.75 -9.01
C ASN A 87 -5.62 -3.20 -10.15
N ASP A 88 -5.30 -2.31 -11.10
CA ASP A 88 -4.39 -2.61 -12.21
C ASP A 88 -3.00 -3.02 -11.70
N LEU A 89 -2.47 -2.31 -10.71
CA LEU A 89 -1.17 -2.62 -10.13
C LEU A 89 -1.18 -3.97 -9.40
N LYS A 90 -2.28 -4.32 -8.73
CA LYS A 90 -2.44 -5.61 -8.07
C LYS A 90 -2.45 -6.75 -9.10
N ASP A 91 -3.19 -6.59 -10.19
CA ASP A 91 -3.27 -7.58 -11.26
C ASP A 91 -1.91 -7.74 -11.98
N ALA A 92 -1.18 -6.64 -12.18
CA ALA A 92 0.19 -6.66 -12.69
C ALA A 92 1.16 -7.37 -11.74
N ALA A 93 1.05 -7.15 -10.43
CA ALA A 93 1.89 -7.81 -9.43
C ALA A 93 1.64 -9.34 -9.38
N GLU A 94 0.38 -9.76 -9.48
CA GLU A 94 0.03 -11.19 -9.57
C GLU A 94 0.60 -11.84 -10.83
N THR A 95 0.49 -11.14 -11.97
CA THR A 95 1.07 -11.58 -13.25
C THR A 95 2.59 -11.72 -13.15
N PHE A 96 3.26 -10.75 -12.53
CA PHE A 96 4.72 -10.78 -12.34
C PHE A 96 5.17 -11.95 -11.47
N GLU A 97 4.51 -12.23 -10.35
CA GLU A 97 4.88 -13.38 -9.51
C GLU A 97 4.67 -14.72 -10.24
N ALA A 98 3.63 -14.84 -11.07
CA ALA A 98 3.42 -16.01 -11.92
C ALA A 98 4.53 -16.16 -12.97
N GLU A 99 4.91 -15.07 -13.65
CA GLU A 99 5.99 -15.05 -14.63
C GLU A 99 7.34 -15.40 -14.00
N LYS A 100 7.65 -14.80 -12.85
CA LYS A 100 8.85 -15.10 -12.06
C LYS A 100 8.91 -16.57 -11.66
N ALA A 101 7.81 -17.16 -11.20
CA ALA A 101 7.74 -18.58 -10.89
C ALA A 101 8.02 -19.44 -12.13
N MET A 102 7.43 -19.09 -13.28
CA MET A 102 7.68 -19.77 -14.55
C MET A 102 9.14 -19.66 -14.99
N ALA A 103 9.72 -18.46 -14.96
CA ALA A 103 11.10 -18.21 -15.34
C ALA A 103 12.08 -18.96 -14.42
N LEU A 104 11.85 -18.95 -13.11
CA LEU A 104 12.67 -19.68 -12.14
C LEU A 104 12.60 -21.20 -12.38
N ASN A 105 11.41 -21.73 -12.64
CA ASN A 105 11.25 -23.16 -12.92
C ASN A 105 11.87 -23.54 -14.27
N GLY A 106 11.73 -22.69 -15.29
CA GLY A 106 12.40 -22.84 -16.59
C GLY A 106 13.92 -22.86 -16.44
N ALA A 107 14.49 -21.89 -15.73
CA ALA A 107 15.92 -21.82 -15.47
C ALA A 107 16.45 -23.07 -14.72
N LYS A 108 15.70 -23.58 -13.74
CA LYS A 108 16.06 -24.83 -13.03
C LYS A 108 16.06 -26.05 -13.96
N VAL A 109 15.06 -26.16 -14.83
CA VAL A 109 14.96 -27.28 -15.79
C VAL A 109 16.12 -27.21 -16.79
N VAL A 110 16.41 -26.03 -17.33
CA VAL A 110 17.53 -25.81 -18.26
C VAL A 110 18.86 -26.13 -17.60
N ALA A 111 19.14 -25.56 -16.42
CA ALA A 111 20.39 -25.82 -15.69
C ALA A 111 20.57 -27.32 -15.37
N ARG A 112 19.50 -28.02 -14.99
CA ARG A 112 19.55 -29.47 -14.75
C ARG A 112 19.82 -30.26 -16.04
N TRP A 113 19.24 -29.86 -17.17
CA TRP A 113 19.46 -30.51 -18.46
C TRP A 113 20.89 -30.30 -18.96
N GLU A 114 21.40 -29.07 -18.89
CA GLU A 114 22.79 -28.74 -19.25
C GLU A 114 23.78 -29.52 -18.39
N LEU A 115 23.53 -29.59 -17.08
CA LEU A 115 24.32 -30.42 -16.16
C LEU A 115 24.32 -31.90 -16.57
N MET A 116 23.15 -32.48 -16.84
CA MET A 116 23.07 -33.87 -17.32
C MET A 116 23.83 -34.06 -18.63
N LEU A 117 23.74 -33.10 -19.55
CA LEU A 117 24.41 -33.15 -20.83
C LEU A 117 25.93 -33.10 -20.67
N GLU A 118 26.45 -32.26 -19.78
CA GLU A 118 27.87 -32.17 -19.44
C GLU A 118 28.41 -33.46 -18.81
N CYS A 119 27.64 -34.08 -17.90
CA CYS A 119 27.99 -35.38 -17.35
C CYS A 119 28.03 -36.47 -18.44
N LEU A 120 27.04 -36.52 -19.33
CA LEU A 120 26.97 -37.52 -20.40
C LEU A 120 28.03 -37.33 -21.48
N SER A 121 28.48 -36.09 -21.70
CA SER A 121 29.52 -35.77 -22.68
C SER A 121 30.94 -35.97 -22.14
N GLY A 122 31.10 -36.39 -20.88
CA GLY A 122 32.40 -36.64 -20.26
C GLY A 122 33.23 -35.37 -20.05
N HIS A 123 32.60 -34.19 -20.06
CA HIS A 123 33.27 -32.91 -19.81
C HIS A 123 33.53 -32.64 -18.30
N THR A 124 33.61 -33.71 -17.49
CA THR A 124 33.71 -33.64 -16.04
C THR A 124 35.10 -33.23 -15.52
N ASP A 125 36.12 -33.19 -16.37
CA ASP A 125 37.49 -32.82 -15.96
C ASP A 125 37.63 -31.34 -15.58
N SER A 126 36.66 -30.49 -15.95
CA SER A 126 36.58 -29.08 -15.56
C SER A 126 35.82 -28.84 -14.24
N TRP A 127 35.12 -29.86 -13.75
CA TRP A 127 34.33 -29.77 -12.53
C TRP A 127 35.22 -29.91 -11.30
N ASP A 128 35.17 -28.91 -10.42
CA ASP A 128 35.74 -28.95 -9.07
C ASP A 128 34.59 -29.04 -8.05
N PRO A 129 34.16 -30.26 -7.67
CA PRO A 129 32.98 -30.43 -6.83
C PRO A 129 33.21 -29.93 -5.40
N VAL A 130 34.47 -29.92 -4.94
CA VAL A 130 34.85 -29.48 -3.60
C VAL A 130 34.61 -27.97 -3.48
N ASN A 131 35.18 -27.18 -4.39
CA ASN A 131 34.97 -25.74 -4.42
C ASN A 131 33.49 -25.38 -4.64
N THR A 132 32.80 -26.09 -5.53
CA THR A 132 31.38 -25.84 -5.82
C THR A 132 30.50 -26.09 -4.58
N LEU A 133 30.82 -27.12 -3.79
CA LEU A 133 30.14 -27.42 -2.53
C LEU A 133 30.42 -26.36 -1.46
N GLU A 134 31.65 -25.87 -1.35
CA GLU A 134 32.01 -24.77 -0.45
C GLU A 134 31.24 -23.49 -0.79
N GLN A 135 31.17 -23.11 -2.07
CA GLN A 135 30.39 -21.96 -2.50
C GLN A 135 28.90 -22.11 -2.19
N TYR A 136 28.34 -23.31 -2.41
CA TYR A 136 26.97 -23.59 -2.03
C TYR A 136 26.74 -23.41 -0.52
N LYS A 137 27.61 -23.97 0.32
CA LYS A 137 27.52 -23.83 1.79
C LYS A 137 27.55 -22.35 2.19
N MET A 138 28.48 -21.58 1.63
CA MET A 138 28.60 -20.13 1.87
C MET A 138 27.30 -19.39 1.52
N VAL A 139 26.76 -19.61 0.32
CA VAL A 139 25.50 -18.99 -0.13
C VAL A 139 24.35 -19.34 0.81
N LYS A 140 24.28 -20.59 1.28
CA LYS A 140 23.21 -21.05 2.17
C LYS A 140 23.30 -20.45 3.57
N ILE A 141 24.51 -20.29 4.10
CA ILE A 141 24.75 -19.63 5.39
C ILE A 141 24.40 -18.14 5.28
N THR A 142 24.93 -17.41 4.29
CA THR A 142 24.63 -15.98 4.10
C THR A 142 23.14 -15.72 3.87
N LYS A 143 22.46 -16.60 3.14
CA LYS A 143 20.99 -16.52 2.98
C LYS A 143 20.27 -16.67 4.31
N ALA A 144 20.71 -17.59 5.17
CA ALA A 144 20.10 -17.79 6.49
C ALA A 144 20.30 -16.55 7.37
N GLU A 145 21.52 -15.98 7.38
CA GLU A 145 21.84 -14.74 8.10
C GLU A 145 20.98 -13.56 7.63
N LEU A 146 20.85 -13.35 6.31
CA LEU A 146 20.05 -12.27 5.73
C LEU A 146 18.55 -12.39 6.07
N LEU A 147 18.06 -13.62 6.23
CA LEU A 147 16.68 -13.89 6.62
C LEU A 147 16.47 -14.01 8.14
N GLY A 148 17.54 -13.87 8.95
CA GLY A 148 17.48 -14.04 10.40
C GLY A 148 17.15 -15.46 10.85
N LEU A 149 17.46 -16.46 10.03
CA LEU A 149 17.23 -17.88 10.29
C LEU A 149 18.46 -18.54 10.95
N PRO A 150 18.27 -19.63 11.72
CA PRO A 150 19.39 -20.39 12.26
C PRO A 150 20.29 -20.98 11.16
N ALA A 151 21.56 -21.18 11.48
CA ALA A 151 22.54 -21.73 10.54
C ALA A 151 22.08 -23.12 10.03
N PRO A 152 22.09 -23.36 8.70
CA PRO A 152 21.67 -24.64 8.13
C PRO A 152 22.65 -25.77 8.48
N SER A 153 22.12 -26.95 8.75
CA SER A 153 22.88 -28.21 8.87
C SER A 153 23.07 -28.87 7.50
N PHE A 154 24.21 -29.56 7.31
CA PHE A 154 24.59 -30.24 6.06
C PHE A 154 24.84 -31.75 6.24
N GLU A 155 24.12 -32.39 7.17
CA GLU A 155 24.34 -33.80 7.60
C GLU A 155 24.26 -34.89 6.53
N TYR A 156 23.74 -34.60 5.33
CA TYR A 156 23.74 -35.53 4.20
C TYR A 156 24.67 -35.00 3.10
N GLU A 157 25.97 -35.03 3.39
CA GLU A 157 27.02 -34.64 2.44
C GLU A 157 27.28 -35.81 1.47
N PRO A 158 27.14 -35.61 0.15
CA PRO A 158 27.54 -36.62 -0.83
C PRO A 158 29.05 -36.85 -0.70
N GLN A 159 29.50 -38.12 -0.65
CA GLN A 159 30.93 -38.40 -0.73
C GLN A 159 31.46 -37.92 -2.07
N VAL A 160 32.30 -36.88 -2.03
CA VAL A 160 32.92 -36.32 -3.22
C VAL A 160 34.10 -37.23 -3.59
N PRO A 161 34.27 -37.63 -4.86
CA PRO A 161 35.41 -38.43 -5.29
C PRO A 161 36.72 -37.69 -4.98
N GLY A 162 37.45 -38.16 -3.97
CA GLY A 162 38.63 -37.49 -3.39
C GLY A 162 38.92 -37.93 -1.96
N ASP A 163 37.91 -38.41 -1.23
CA ASP A 163 38.03 -38.89 0.16
C ASP A 163 38.46 -40.37 0.28
N GLU A 164 38.91 -41.01 -0.81
CA GLU A 164 39.54 -42.33 -0.71
C GLU A 164 40.94 -42.17 -0.11
N GLU A 165 41.05 -42.40 1.20
CA GLU A 165 42.30 -42.85 1.80
C GLU A 165 42.88 -43.97 0.94
N VAL A 166 44.08 -43.71 0.42
CA VAL A 166 44.99 -44.69 -0.17
C VAL A 166 45.14 -45.87 0.81
N LYS A 167 44.30 -46.91 0.64
CA LYS A 167 44.54 -48.23 1.22
C LYS A 167 45.69 -48.86 0.45
N LYS A 168 46.89 -48.57 0.96
CA LYS A 168 48.17 -49.20 0.70
C LYS A 168 48.02 -50.69 0.31
N THR A 169 48.29 -50.98 -0.95
CA THR A 169 48.62 -52.31 -1.45
C THR A 169 49.81 -52.88 -0.66
N PRO A 170 49.76 -54.10 -0.09
CA PRO A 170 50.97 -54.75 0.43
C PRO A 170 51.81 -55.29 -0.74
N GLU A 171 53.12 -55.09 -0.66
CA GLU A 171 54.15 -55.55 -1.62
C GLU A 171 54.10 -57.06 -1.92
N PRO A 172 54.58 -57.50 -3.11
CA PRO A 172 54.56 -58.91 -3.49
C PRO A 172 55.67 -59.67 -2.73
N ALA A 173 55.31 -60.79 -2.11
CA ALA A 173 56.26 -61.69 -1.48
C ALA A 173 57.06 -62.45 -2.55
N THR A 174 58.38 -62.31 -2.52
CA THR A 174 59.35 -63.12 -3.26
C THR A 174 59.33 -64.53 -2.69
N ASP A 175 59.01 -65.53 -3.52
CA ASP A 175 59.03 -66.95 -3.16
C ASP A 175 60.35 -67.57 -3.64
N ASP A 176 61.19 -68.03 -2.71
CA ASP A 176 62.43 -68.76 -2.99
C ASP A 176 62.12 -70.23 -3.33
N PRO A 177 62.89 -70.89 -4.22
CA PRO A 177 62.60 -72.25 -4.64
C PRO A 177 63.12 -73.29 -3.61
N PRO A 178 62.46 -74.45 -3.44
CA PRO A 178 62.96 -75.45 -2.50
C PRO A 178 64.12 -76.24 -3.10
N ALA A 179 65.15 -76.43 -2.27
CA ALA A 179 66.29 -77.28 -2.55
C ALA A 179 66.00 -78.76 -2.23
N ASN A 180 66.30 -79.59 -3.22
CA ASN A 180 66.51 -81.05 -3.23
C ASN A 180 65.30 -81.99 -3.04
#